data_AF-A0A851ZJF4-F1
#
_entry.id   AF-A0A851ZJF4-F1
#
_cell.length_a   1.000
_cell.length_b   1.000
_cell.length_c   1.000
_cell.angle_alpha   90.00
_cell.angle_beta   90.00
_cell.angle_gamma   90.00
#
_symmetry.space_group_name_H-M   'P 1'
#
loop_
_entity.id
_entity.type
_entity.pdbx_description
1 polymer ?
#
loop_
_entity_poly.entity_id
_entity_poly.type
_entity_poly.pdbx_seq_one_letter_code
_entity_poly.pdbx_strand_id
1 'polypeptide(L)'
;GKAGFCPARAGLFPSYDCRAWCWHDAECPGEEKCCLHGCDYTCLPPSQEKPGICPMAEEPAATTAPCGTTCTGDWQCPGAEKCCSSRCGHVCSAPEQDKPGECPKVRPRQRPEPCAEEDACAHDRDCPRQEKCCFSGCAMR
;
A
#
# COMPACT_ATOMS: atom_id res chain seq x y z
N GLY A 1 -13.06 -7.43 14.66
CA GLY A 1 -11.88 -7.43 13.78
C GLY A 1 -10.65 -7.67 14.62
N LYS A 2 -9.63 -8.32 14.07
CA LYS A 2 -8.36 -8.56 14.76
C LYS A 2 -7.44 -7.35 14.65
N ALA A 3 -6.48 -7.24 15.58
CA ALA A 3 -5.54 -6.13 15.66
C ALA A 3 -4.62 -6.05 14.43
N GLY A 4 -4.14 -4.85 14.13
CA GLY A 4 -3.27 -4.58 12.97
C GLY A 4 -4.03 -4.40 11.65
N PHE A 5 -3.27 -4.25 10.57
CA PHE A 5 -3.76 -3.90 9.23
C PHE A 5 -3.47 -5.01 8.22
N CYS A 6 -4.18 -5.01 7.11
CA CYS A 6 -3.78 -5.83 5.97
C CYS A 6 -2.48 -5.29 5.38
N PRO A 7 -1.53 -6.16 5.00
CA PRO A 7 -0.30 -5.73 4.34
C PRO A 7 -0.61 -5.01 3.02
N ALA A 8 0.06 -3.88 2.79
CA ALA A 8 -0.25 -2.96 1.68
C ALA A 8 0.06 -3.54 0.29
N ARG A 9 0.97 -4.52 0.20
CA ARG A 9 1.29 -5.19 -1.06
C ARG A 9 0.28 -6.32 -1.29
N ALA A 10 -0.76 -6.02 -2.07
CA ALA A 10 -1.48 -7.05 -2.79
C ALA A 10 -0.46 -7.74 -3.71
N GLY A 11 -0.03 -8.97 -3.35
CA GLY A 11 0.98 -9.69 -4.12
C GLY A 11 0.62 -9.82 -5.61
N LEU A 12 1.60 -10.24 -6.41
CA LEU A 12 1.41 -10.55 -7.83
C LEU A 12 0.20 -11.49 -8.02
N PHE A 13 -0.41 -11.45 -9.20
CA PHE A 13 -1.52 -12.33 -9.60
C PHE A 13 -0.98 -13.66 -10.18
N PRO A 14 -0.78 -14.75 -9.41
CA PRO A 14 -0.44 -16.03 -10.00
C PRO A 14 -1.63 -16.68 -10.72
N SER A 15 -2.87 -16.33 -10.36
CA SER A 15 -4.11 -16.94 -10.84
C SER A 15 -5.17 -15.91 -11.26
N TYR A 16 -6.05 -16.32 -12.18
CA TYR A 16 -7.21 -15.56 -12.67
C TYR A 16 -8.51 -16.01 -12.03
N ASP A 17 -8.49 -17.15 -11.34
CA ASP A 17 -9.61 -17.63 -10.54
C ASP A 17 -9.51 -16.99 -9.16
N CYS A 18 -10.04 -15.78 -9.08
CA CYS A 18 -10.16 -15.05 -7.82
C CYS A 18 -11.11 -15.81 -6.89
N ARG A 19 -10.63 -16.12 -5.69
CA ARG A 19 -11.35 -16.90 -4.68
C ARG A 19 -11.25 -16.26 -3.31
N ALA A 20 -12.37 -16.27 -2.60
CA ALA A 20 -12.39 -15.94 -1.18
C ALA A 20 -12.24 -17.20 -0.33
N TRP A 21 -11.12 -17.31 0.39
CA TRP A 21 -10.86 -18.35 1.39
C TRP A 21 -11.29 -17.93 2.79
N CYS A 22 -11.55 -16.63 2.98
CA CYS A 22 -12.10 -16.03 4.18
C CYS A 22 -12.98 -14.83 3.76
N TRP A 23 -13.85 -14.39 4.65
CA TRP A 23 -14.67 -13.18 4.52
C TRP A 23 -14.48 -12.21 5.68
N HIS A 24 -14.08 -12.74 6.84
CA HIS A 24 -13.83 -11.95 8.03
C HIS A 24 -12.64 -12.48 8.84
N ASP A 25 -11.97 -11.58 9.56
CA ASP A 25 -10.79 -11.90 10.37
C ASP A 25 -11.00 -13.09 11.32
N ALA A 26 -12.23 -13.32 11.80
CA ALA A 26 -12.51 -14.39 12.77
C ALA A 26 -12.40 -15.80 12.16
N GLU A 27 -12.44 -15.95 10.84
CA GLU A 27 -12.22 -17.23 10.15
C GLU A 27 -10.74 -17.62 10.11
N CYS A 28 -9.86 -16.64 10.23
CA CYS A 28 -8.42 -16.86 10.14
C CYS A 28 -7.86 -17.38 11.47
N PRO A 29 -6.81 -18.21 11.45
CA PRO A 29 -6.17 -18.70 12.68
C PRO A 29 -5.38 -17.58 13.39
N GLY A 30 -5.23 -17.71 14.71
CA GLY A 30 -4.41 -16.80 15.52
C GLY A 30 -4.73 -15.32 15.30
N GLU A 31 -3.70 -14.51 15.06
CA GLU A 31 -3.79 -13.07 14.80
C GLU A 31 -3.96 -12.71 13.31
N GLU A 32 -4.05 -13.71 12.41
CA GLU A 32 -4.14 -13.46 10.97
C GLU A 32 -5.45 -12.77 10.60
N LYS A 33 -5.37 -11.87 9.63
CA LYS A 33 -6.49 -11.08 9.12
C LYS A 33 -6.92 -11.55 7.74
N CYS A 34 -8.20 -11.40 7.43
CA CYS A 34 -8.71 -11.71 6.11
C CYS A 34 -8.45 -10.53 5.17
N CYS A 35 -7.51 -10.71 4.25
CA CYS A 35 -6.96 -9.62 3.45
C CYS A 35 -7.01 -9.94 1.96
N LEU A 36 -7.19 -8.88 1.15
CA LEU A 36 -7.06 -8.97 -0.30
C LEU A 36 -5.57 -9.15 -0.66
N HIS A 37 -5.26 -10.24 -1.35
CA HIS A 37 -3.92 -10.55 -1.83
C HIS A 37 -3.98 -10.93 -3.31
N GLY A 38 -3.50 -10.05 -4.18
CA GLY A 38 -3.80 -10.12 -5.60
C GLY A 38 -5.30 -9.87 -5.84
N CYS A 39 -6.06 -10.91 -6.19
CA CYS A 39 -7.53 -10.86 -6.18
C CYS A 39 -8.20 -11.87 -5.24
N ASP A 40 -7.42 -12.62 -4.44
CA ASP A 40 -7.96 -13.58 -3.49
C ASP A 40 -8.16 -12.92 -2.13
N TYR A 41 -9.14 -13.40 -1.36
CA TYR A 41 -9.19 -13.13 0.08
C TYR A 41 -8.56 -14.30 0.82
N THR A 42 -7.46 -14.04 1.51
CA THR A 42 -6.71 -15.05 2.26
C THR A 42 -6.32 -14.54 3.63
N CYS A 43 -6.04 -15.47 4.54
CA CYS A 43 -5.52 -15.15 5.87
C CYS A 43 -4.05 -14.77 5.76
N LEU A 44 -3.71 -13.55 6.21
CA LEU A 44 -2.35 -13.04 6.23
C LEU A 44 -1.98 -12.53 7.63
N PRO A 45 -0.70 -12.62 8.02
CA PRO A 45 -0.20 -11.96 9.22
C PRO A 45 -0.49 -10.44 9.19
N PRO A 46 -0.88 -9.85 10.33
CA PRO A 46 -1.20 -8.42 10.39
C PRO A 46 0.06 -7.56 10.24
N SER A 47 -0.08 -6.46 9.50
CA SER A 47 0.91 -5.38 9.42
C SER A 47 0.73 -4.39 10.56
N GLN A 48 1.83 -3.86 11.09
CA GLN A 48 1.82 -2.70 11.99
C GLN A 48 1.81 -1.37 11.23
N GLU A 49 2.17 -1.39 9.95
CA GLU A 49 2.10 -0.23 9.06
C GLU A 49 0.70 -0.08 8.50
N LYS A 50 0.19 1.15 8.49
CA LYS A 50 -1.10 1.45 7.90
C LYS A 50 -1.00 1.47 6.37
N PRO A 51 -2.06 1.07 5.65
CA PRO A 51 -2.12 1.16 4.20
C PRO A 51 -1.94 2.61 3.70
N GLY A 52 -1.47 2.75 2.46
CA GLY A 52 -1.24 4.04 1.81
C GLY A 52 0.20 4.54 1.97
N ILE A 53 0.50 5.67 1.33
CA ILE A 53 1.83 6.26 1.26
C ILE A 53 1.77 7.69 1.80
N CYS A 54 2.82 8.12 2.49
CA CYS A 54 2.91 9.51 2.96
C CYS A 54 2.86 10.50 1.79
N PRO A 55 2.04 11.57 1.89
CA PRO A 55 1.98 12.58 0.83
C PRO A 55 3.38 13.19 0.61
N MET A 56 3.67 13.61 -0.63
CA MET A 56 4.84 14.46 -0.84
C MET A 56 4.64 15.74 -0.01
N ALA A 57 5.70 16.19 0.65
CA ALA A 57 5.63 17.30 1.59
C ALA A 57 5.21 18.60 0.89
N GLU A 58 3.91 18.85 0.81
CA GLU A 58 3.29 20.11 0.41
C GLU A 58 2.82 20.89 1.64
N GLU A 59 3.52 20.80 2.77
CA GLU A 59 3.22 21.72 3.86
C GLU A 59 3.92 23.07 3.60
N PRO A 60 3.17 24.19 3.55
CA PRO A 60 3.76 25.50 3.43
C PRO A 60 4.68 25.74 4.62
N ALA A 61 5.82 26.35 4.36
CA ALA A 61 6.69 26.84 5.41
C ALA A 61 5.96 27.96 6.17
N ALA A 62 5.29 27.65 7.29
CA ALA A 62 5.19 28.49 8.48
C ALA A 62 4.09 27.99 9.43
N THR A 63 4.48 27.61 10.64
CA THR A 63 4.12 28.41 11.82
C THR A 63 5.12 28.14 12.93
N THR A 64 5.38 29.16 13.72
CA THR A 64 6.29 29.37 14.85
C THR A 64 6.34 28.30 15.97
N ALA A 65 5.93 27.05 15.75
CA ALA A 65 6.07 25.97 16.72
C ALA A 65 7.50 25.37 16.69
N PRO A 66 8.10 25.02 17.85
CA PRO A 66 9.38 24.33 17.88
C PRO A 66 9.25 22.98 17.15
N CYS A 67 10.27 22.59 16.39
CA CYS A 67 10.30 21.28 15.73
C CYS A 67 10.01 20.17 16.74
N GLY A 68 9.07 19.30 16.40
CA GLY A 68 8.60 18.23 17.26
C GLY A 68 8.19 17.03 16.43
N THR A 69 8.67 15.85 16.83
CA THR A 69 8.15 14.57 16.33
C THR A 69 6.87 14.25 17.07
N THR A 70 5.73 14.25 16.40
CA THR A 70 4.42 13.91 17.01
C THR A 70 4.16 12.40 17.00
N CYS A 71 4.93 11.64 16.23
CA CYS A 71 4.81 10.20 16.10
C CYS A 71 6.18 9.58 15.75
N THR A 72 6.34 8.28 16.01
CA THR A 72 7.46 7.45 15.56
C THR A 72 7.03 6.27 14.70
N GLY A 73 5.72 6.08 14.52
CA GLY A 73 5.13 5.04 13.69
C GLY A 73 3.63 5.23 13.54
N ASP A 74 3.06 4.62 12.49
CA ASP A 74 1.65 4.79 12.09
C ASP A 74 0.65 4.47 13.21
N TRP A 75 1.00 3.54 14.11
CA TRP A 75 0.17 3.12 15.23
C TRP A 75 -0.12 4.24 16.26
N GLN A 76 0.70 5.30 16.30
CA GLN A 76 0.47 6.49 17.15
C GLN A 76 -0.52 7.47 16.53
N CYS A 77 -0.70 7.41 15.22
CA CYS A 77 -1.58 8.32 14.52
C CYS A 77 -3.04 7.83 14.58
N PRO A 78 -4.03 8.72 14.66
CA PRO A 78 -5.43 8.33 14.67
C PRO A 78 -5.90 7.78 13.31
N GLY A 79 -6.94 6.93 13.32
CA GLY A 79 -7.59 6.47 12.10
C GLY A 79 -6.63 5.87 11.06
N ALA A 80 -6.72 6.35 9.81
CA ALA A 80 -5.87 5.92 8.69
C ALA A 80 -4.59 6.78 8.52
N GLU A 81 -4.36 7.78 9.38
CA GLU A 81 -3.20 8.66 9.26
C GLU A 81 -1.89 7.91 9.47
N LYS A 82 -0.90 8.22 8.65
CA LYS A 82 0.44 7.65 8.70
C LYS A 82 1.40 8.61 9.36
N CYS A 83 2.44 8.06 9.97
CA CYS A 83 3.53 8.83 10.56
C CYS A 83 4.55 9.18 9.47
N CYS A 84 4.50 10.41 8.99
CA CYS A 84 5.20 10.84 7.80
C CYS A 84 6.36 11.78 8.13
N SER A 85 7.47 11.61 7.41
CA SER A 85 8.63 12.50 7.51
C SER A 85 8.28 13.88 6.95
N SER A 86 8.59 14.92 7.72
CA SER A 86 8.44 16.33 7.35
C SER A 86 9.80 17.03 7.40
N ARG A 87 9.84 18.32 7.04
CA ARG A 87 11.07 19.15 7.17
C ARG A 87 11.58 19.26 8.61
N CYS A 88 10.76 18.95 9.60
CA CYS A 88 10.96 19.35 11.00
C CYS A 88 10.48 18.24 11.95
N GLY A 89 10.75 16.97 11.60
CA GLY A 89 10.41 15.77 12.38
C GLY A 89 9.41 14.85 11.66
N HIS A 90 8.61 14.13 12.45
CA HIS A 90 7.54 13.27 11.95
C HIS A 90 6.18 13.79 12.39
N VAL A 91 5.22 13.79 11.48
CA VAL A 91 3.86 14.27 11.71
C VAL A 91 2.84 13.23 11.24
N CYS A 92 1.71 13.14 11.92
CA CYS A 92 0.59 12.34 11.44
C CYS A 92 -0.06 13.05 10.25
N SER A 93 -0.14 12.36 9.12
CA SER A 93 -0.74 12.90 7.90
C SER A 93 -1.66 11.87 7.26
N ALA A 94 -2.73 12.35 6.64
CA ALA A 94 -3.57 11.50 5.81
C ALA A 94 -2.72 10.90 4.66
N PRO A 95 -2.88 9.60 4.34
CA PRO A 95 -2.18 9.00 3.22
C PRO A 95 -2.61 9.66 1.91
N GLU A 96 -1.70 9.65 0.92
CA GLU A 96 -2.03 10.07 -0.44
C GLU A 96 -3.19 9.22 -0.98
N GLN A 97 -4.12 9.86 -1.70
CA GLN A 97 -5.19 9.16 -2.39
C GLN A 97 -4.66 8.53 -3.66
N ASP A 98 -5.03 7.27 -3.92
CA ASP A 98 -4.73 6.62 -5.20
C ASP A 98 -5.34 7.42 -6.36
N LYS A 99 -4.64 7.46 -7.49
CA LYS A 99 -5.17 8.10 -8.68
C LYS A 99 -6.41 7.34 -9.17
N PRO A 100 -7.42 8.03 -9.70
CA PRO A 100 -8.65 7.39 -10.16
C PRO A 100 -8.36 6.36 -11.27
N GLY A 101 -9.11 5.26 -11.27
CA GLY A 101 -9.00 4.18 -12.26
C GLY A 101 -8.61 2.84 -11.63
N GLU A 102 -8.63 1.78 -12.44
CA GLU A 102 -8.26 0.42 -12.03
C GLU A 102 -7.12 -0.11 -12.91
N CYS A 103 -6.19 -0.83 -12.30
CA CYS A 103 -5.15 -1.51 -13.08
C CYS A 103 -5.74 -2.69 -13.85
N PRO A 104 -5.32 -2.92 -15.11
CA PRO A 104 -5.72 -4.09 -15.85
C PRO A 104 -5.22 -5.37 -15.17
N LYS A 105 -6.01 -6.44 -15.24
CA LYS A 105 -5.65 -7.76 -14.71
C LYS A 105 -4.72 -8.49 -15.70
N VAL A 106 -3.41 -8.26 -15.57
CA VAL A 106 -2.38 -8.77 -16.50
C VAL A 106 -1.67 -10.03 -15.99
N ARG A 107 -1.31 -10.92 -16.93
CA ARG A 107 -0.75 -12.26 -16.66
C ARG A 107 0.75 -12.05 -16.46
N PRO A 108 1.35 -12.54 -15.37
CA PRO A 108 2.80 -12.65 -15.35
C PRO A 108 3.27 -13.43 -16.57
N ARG A 109 4.29 -12.92 -17.26
CA ARG A 109 4.87 -13.63 -18.41
C ARG A 109 5.39 -14.98 -17.95
N GLN A 110 4.80 -16.05 -18.48
CA GLN A 110 5.23 -17.42 -18.19
C GLN A 110 6.37 -17.90 -19.12
N ARG A 111 7.16 -16.98 -19.67
CA ARG A 111 8.28 -17.37 -20.53
C ARG A 111 9.41 -17.93 -19.64
N PRO A 112 10.18 -18.93 -20.11
CA PRO A 112 11.31 -19.48 -19.35
C PRO A 112 12.41 -18.44 -19.08
N GLU A 113 12.46 -17.40 -19.91
CA GLU A 113 13.40 -16.30 -19.79
C GLU A 113 12.92 -15.32 -18.71
N PRO A 114 13.78 -14.98 -17.73
CA PRO A 114 13.48 -13.93 -16.76
C PRO A 114 13.10 -12.64 -17.46
N CYS A 115 12.14 -11.91 -16.89
CA CYS A 115 11.85 -10.55 -17.32
C CYS A 115 13.13 -9.70 -17.15
N ALA A 116 13.63 -9.15 -18.25
CA ALA A 116 14.73 -8.19 -18.24
C ALA A 116 14.22 -6.73 -18.06
N GLU A 117 12.90 -6.56 -17.95
CA GLU A 117 12.26 -5.26 -17.76
C GLU A 117 12.29 -4.88 -16.28
N GLU A 118 12.74 -3.66 -15.98
CA GLU A 118 12.73 -3.09 -14.64
C GLU A 118 11.48 -2.26 -14.39
N ASP A 119 11.11 -2.10 -13.12
CA ASP A 119 10.00 -1.25 -12.69
C ASP A 119 10.27 0.22 -13.04
N ALA A 120 9.39 0.82 -13.84
CA ALA A 120 9.47 2.23 -14.23
C ALA A 120 8.86 3.16 -13.18
N CYS A 121 7.99 2.63 -12.33
CA CYS A 121 7.31 3.33 -11.25
C CYS A 121 7.16 2.38 -10.05
N ALA A 122 7.08 2.92 -8.85
CA ALA A 122 6.69 2.16 -7.66
C ALA A 122 5.25 2.45 -7.26
N HIS A 123 4.79 3.67 -7.51
CA HIS A 123 3.47 4.16 -7.11
C HIS A 123 2.88 5.09 -8.17
N ASP A 124 1.57 5.28 -8.12
CA ASP A 124 0.81 6.18 -8.99
C ASP A 124 1.44 7.57 -9.11
N ARG A 125 2.02 8.11 -8.04
CA ARG A 125 2.69 9.43 -8.02
C ARG A 125 3.92 9.52 -8.94
N ASP A 126 4.56 8.39 -9.24
CA ASP A 126 5.76 8.36 -10.09
C ASP A 126 5.36 8.50 -11.57
N CYS A 127 4.10 8.19 -11.90
CA CYS A 127 3.56 8.34 -13.24
C CYS A 127 3.02 9.77 -13.46
N PRO A 128 3.13 10.32 -14.68
CA PRO A 128 2.62 11.64 -14.98
C PRO A 128 1.08 11.68 -14.94
N ARG A 129 0.51 12.88 -14.74
CA ARG A 129 -0.94 13.14 -14.82
C ARG A 129 -1.75 12.18 -13.92
N GLN A 130 -2.82 11.59 -14.43
CA GLN A 130 -3.71 10.66 -13.71
C GLN A 130 -3.40 9.19 -14.03
N GLU A 131 -2.19 8.89 -14.54
CA GLU A 131 -1.78 7.51 -14.85
C GLU A 131 -1.47 6.73 -13.56
N LYS A 132 -1.91 5.47 -13.51
CA LYS A 132 -1.66 4.55 -12.40
C LYS A 132 -0.43 3.69 -12.69
N CYS A 133 0.32 3.37 -11.65
CA CYS A 133 1.45 2.47 -11.72
C CYS A 133 0.95 1.03 -11.61
N CYS A 134 0.93 0.32 -12.74
CA CYS A 134 0.29 -0.98 -12.86
C CYS A 134 1.28 -2.07 -13.29
N PHE A 135 1.01 -3.29 -12.86
CA PHE A 135 1.79 -4.44 -13.30
C PHE A 135 1.48 -4.78 -14.77
N SER A 136 2.50 -4.71 -15.62
CA SER A 136 2.38 -4.96 -17.06
C SER A 136 2.61 -6.43 -17.48
N GLY A 137 2.81 -7.33 -16.51
CA GLY A 137 3.13 -8.74 -16.76
C GLY A 137 4.63 -9.08 -16.61
N CYS A 138 5.49 -8.08 -16.48
CA CYS A 138 6.91 -8.24 -16.14
C CYS A 138 7.41 -7.20 -15.14
N ALA A 139 6.98 -5.95 -15.28
CA ALA A 139 7.40 -4.83 -14.45
C ALA A 139 6.23 -3.85 -14.21
N MET A 140 6.39 -2.96 -13.25
CA MET A 140 5.49 -1.86 -12.96
C MET A 140 5.69 -0.70 -13.94
N ARG A 141 4.60 -0.19 -14.52
CA ARG A 141 4.60 0.94 -15.46
C ARG A 141 3.34 1.77 -15.36
#